data_AF-A0A7R9UA03-F1
#
_entry.id   AF-A0A7R9UA03-F1
#
_cell.length_a   1.000
_cell.length_b   1.000
_cell.length_c   1.000
_cell.angle_alpha   90.00
_cell.angle_beta   90.00
_cell.angle_gamma   90.00
#
_symmetry.space_group_name_H-M   'P 1'
#
loop_
_entity.id
_entity.type
_entity.pdbx_description
1 polymer ?
#
loop_
_entity_poly.entity_id
_entity_poly.type
_entity_poly.pdbx_seq_one_letter_code
_entity_poly.pdbx_strand_id
1 'polypeptide(L)'
;ALELFHLFGDIMRLPSEGREDVVISPERLGAVLSCVITADPAKAKNSRGGLLRHNEISQVWKDYPAHLHRGFLQLLEDSKLAYPLRTEEDGDLGASLILPMLRQSTT
;
A
#
# COMPACT_ATOMS: atom_id res chain seq x y z
N ALA A 1 -7.45 24.37 -5.50
CA ALA A 1 -6.14 24.18 -6.16
C ALA A 1 -5.56 22.81 -5.84
N LEU A 2 -5.36 22.46 -4.57
CA LEU A 2 -4.79 21.17 -4.15
C LEU A 2 -5.56 19.95 -4.68
N GLU A 3 -6.90 19.98 -4.64
CA GLU A 3 -7.76 18.94 -5.24
C GLU A 3 -7.57 18.78 -6.75
N LEU A 4 -7.30 19.88 -7.48
CA LEU A 4 -7.06 19.82 -8.91
C LEU A 4 -5.70 19.18 -9.21
N PHE A 5 -4.67 19.54 -8.45
CA PHE A 5 -3.36 18.89 -8.56
C PHE A 5 -3.41 17.40 -8.19
N HIS A 6 -4.29 17.03 -7.24
CA HIS A 6 -4.55 15.63 -6.94
C HIS A 6 -5.23 14.91 -8.11
N LEU A 7 -6.28 15.51 -8.68
CA LEU A 7 -7.00 14.97 -9.84
C LEU A 7 -6.09 14.80 -11.07
N PHE A 8 -5.19 15.76 -11.31
CA PHE A 8 -4.22 15.71 -12.41
C PHE A 8 -3.04 14.78 -12.16
N GLY A 9 -2.90 14.24 -10.94
CA GLY A 9 -1.81 13.37 -10.56
C GLY A 9 -0.47 14.09 -10.33
N ASP A 10 -0.47 15.42 -10.23
CA ASP A 10 0.72 16.19 -9.87
C ASP A 10 1.12 15.97 -8.40
N ILE A 11 0.15 15.62 -7.56
CA ILE A 11 0.32 15.24 -6.15
C ILE A 11 -0.66 14.14 -5.75
N MET A 12 -0.31 13.38 -4.72
CA MET A 12 -1.23 12.48 -4.03
C MET A 12 -1.54 13.04 -2.65
N ARG A 13 -2.83 13.18 -2.32
CA ARG A 13 -3.28 13.56 -0.97
C ARG A 13 -3.65 12.27 -0.22
N LEU A 14 -2.93 11.98 0.86
CA LEU A 14 -3.25 10.85 1.74
C LEU A 14 -4.04 11.32 2.96
N PRO A 15 -5.20 10.70 3.26
CA PRO A 15 -5.92 10.99 4.48
C PRO A 15 -5.08 10.58 5.69
N SER A 16 -4.90 11.50 6.64
CA SER A 16 -4.25 11.21 7.91
C SER A 16 -5.29 11.30 9.02
N GLU A 17 -5.47 10.22 9.79
CA GLU A 17 -6.47 10.20 10.87
C GLU A 17 -6.14 11.27 11.92
N GLY A 18 -6.94 12.34 11.95
CA GLY A 18 -6.82 13.41 12.93
C GLY A 18 -5.60 14.34 12.75
N ARG A 19 -4.95 14.32 11.59
CA ARG A 19 -3.86 15.25 11.24
C ARG A 19 -4.12 15.92 9.89
N GLU A 20 -3.33 16.94 9.57
CA GLU A 20 -3.33 17.53 8.24
C GLU A 20 -2.97 16.45 7.19
N ASP A 21 -3.70 16.46 6.08
CA ASP A 21 -3.44 15.57 4.96
C ASP A 21 -2.02 15.67 4.45
N VAL A 22 -1.46 14.52 4.08
CA VAL A 22 -0.08 14.45 3.62
C VAL A 22 -0.07 14.48 2.09
N VAL A 23 0.71 15.43 1.56
CA VAL A 23 0.90 15.60 0.12
C VAL A 23 2.18 14.88 -0.30
N ILE A 24 2.05 13.93 -1.22
CA ILE A 24 3.15 13.09 -1.74
C ILE A 24 3.32 13.37 -3.23
N SER A 25 4.56 13.56 -3.68
CA SER A 25 4.84 13.66 -5.11
C SER A 25 4.75 12.28 -5.79
N PRO A 26 4.44 12.22 -7.10
CA PRO A 26 4.36 10.96 -7.84
C PRO A 26 5.64 10.11 -7.76
N GLU A 27 6.82 10.75 -7.75
CA GLU A 27 8.11 10.06 -7.58
C GLU A 27 8.19 9.32 -6.24
N ARG A 28 7.82 10.01 -5.14
CA ARG A 28 7.81 9.42 -3.79
C ARG A 28 6.75 8.33 -3.67
N LEU A 29 5.60 8.51 -4.33
CA LEU A 29 4.58 7.48 -4.41
C LEU A 29 5.11 6.22 -5.09
N GLY A 30 5.82 6.35 -6.21
CA GLY A 30 6.44 5.21 -6.89
C GLY A 30 7.41 4.46 -5.97
N ALA A 31 8.19 5.18 -5.17
CA ALA A 31 9.06 4.58 -4.17
C ALA A 31 8.27 3.82 -3.09
N VAL A 32 7.16 4.36 -2.59
CA VAL A 32 6.27 3.70 -1.61
C VAL A 32 5.67 2.41 -2.18
N LEU A 33 5.17 2.47 -3.42
CA LEU A 33 4.58 1.30 -4.10
C LEU A 33 5.65 0.22 -4.35
N SER A 34 6.88 0.61 -4.67
CA SER A 34 7.99 -0.32 -4.91
C SER A 34 8.39 -1.17 -3.69
N CYS A 35 8.00 -0.75 -2.48
CA CYS A 35 8.20 -1.54 -1.26
C CYS A 35 7.30 -2.78 -1.20
N VAL A 36 6.18 -2.78 -1.93
CA VAL A 36 5.16 -3.84 -1.88
C VAL A 36 5.03 -4.54 -3.24
N ILE A 37 4.97 -3.76 -4.31
CA ILE A 37 4.81 -4.22 -5.70
C ILE A 37 6.17 -4.07 -6.38
N THR A 38 6.83 -5.18 -6.64
CA THR A 38 8.20 -5.16 -7.16
C THR A 38 8.55 -6.43 -7.91
N ALA A 39 9.32 -6.28 -8.98
CA ALA A 39 9.93 -7.40 -9.69
C ALA A 39 11.19 -7.94 -8.98
N ASP A 40 11.72 -7.21 -7.99
CA ASP A 40 12.92 -7.57 -7.25
C ASP A 40 12.58 -8.52 -6.08
N PRO A 41 12.99 -9.80 -6.14
CA PRO A 41 12.71 -10.78 -5.09
C PRO A 41 13.32 -10.41 -3.72
N ALA A 42 14.40 -9.62 -3.71
CA ALA A 42 15.03 -9.18 -2.48
C ALA A 42 14.20 -8.12 -1.73
N LYS A 43 13.39 -7.35 -2.47
CA LYS A 43 12.45 -6.35 -1.94
C LYS A 43 11.08 -6.94 -1.61
N ALA A 44 10.67 -8.00 -2.31
CA ALA A 44 9.39 -8.67 -2.11
C ALA A 44 9.29 -9.53 -0.82
N LYS A 45 10.22 -9.44 0.15
CA LYS A 45 10.25 -10.35 1.31
C LYS A 45 8.95 -10.34 2.11
N ASN A 46 8.35 -9.17 2.28
CA ASN A 46 7.17 -8.94 3.11
C ASN A 46 5.84 -9.00 2.30
N SER A 47 5.92 -9.21 0.99
CA SER A 47 4.77 -9.39 0.08
C SER A 47 4.91 -10.66 -0.78
N ARG A 48 5.79 -11.58 -0.37
CA ARG A 48 6.17 -12.75 -1.18
C ARG A 48 4.97 -13.68 -1.34
N GLY A 49 4.59 -13.93 -2.59
CA GLY A 49 3.39 -14.71 -2.91
C GLY A 49 2.09 -13.91 -2.83
N GLY A 50 2.17 -12.58 -2.77
CA GLY A 50 1.03 -11.68 -2.80
C GLY A 50 0.30 -11.56 -1.46
N LEU A 51 0.89 -11.97 -0.34
CA LEU A 51 0.33 -11.77 0.99
C LEU A 51 1.11 -10.69 1.74
N LEU A 52 0.46 -9.58 2.08
CA LEU A 52 0.99 -8.53 2.93
C LEU A 52 0.34 -8.62 4.32
N ARG A 53 1.13 -8.94 5.35
CA ARG A 53 0.61 -8.97 6.74
C ARG A 53 0.66 -7.58 7.36
N HIS A 54 -0.42 -7.16 8.02
CA HIS A 54 -0.50 -5.83 8.62
C HIS A 54 0.46 -5.62 9.79
N ASN A 55 0.86 -6.69 10.48
CA ASN A 55 1.89 -6.62 11.51
C ASN A 55 3.33 -6.43 10.97
N GLU A 56 3.55 -6.65 9.66
CA GLU A 56 4.84 -6.46 8.97
C GLU A 56 4.94 -5.09 8.29
N ILE A 57 3.85 -4.30 8.27
CA ILE A 57 3.76 -2.98 7.62
C ILE A 57 4.87 -2.02 8.06
N SER A 58 5.20 -2.02 9.35
CA SER A 58 6.27 -1.18 9.90
C SER A 58 7.65 -1.51 9.34
N GLN A 59 7.86 -2.75 8.90
CA GLN A 59 9.10 -3.19 8.27
C GLN A 59 9.11 -2.89 6.77
N VAL A 60 7.95 -3.00 6.10
CA VAL A 60 7.77 -2.69 4.67
C VAL A 60 8.09 -1.23 4.39
N TRP A 61 7.53 -0.32 5.20
CA TRP A 61 7.70 1.12 5.03
C TRP A 61 8.57 1.73 6.14
N LYS A 62 9.58 0.98 6.63
CA LYS A 62 10.48 1.40 7.72
C LYS A 62 11.18 2.75 7.48
N ASP A 63 11.41 3.09 6.21
CA ASP A 63 12.09 4.32 5.79
C ASP A 63 11.12 5.52 5.71
N TYR A 64 9.83 5.30 5.97
CA TYR A 64 8.77 6.32 5.98
C TYR A 64 8.19 6.50 7.40
N PRO A 65 7.71 7.71 7.74
CA PRO A 65 7.06 7.97 9.03
C PRO A 65 5.89 7.02 9.33
N ALA A 66 5.88 6.44 10.53
CA ALA A 66 4.89 5.43 10.94
C ALA A 66 3.42 5.87 10.81
N HIS A 67 3.14 7.17 11.02
CA HIS A 67 1.79 7.72 10.88
C HIS A 67 1.24 7.69 9.45
N LEU A 68 2.10 7.46 8.43
CA LEU A 68 1.70 7.36 7.02
C LEU A 68 1.40 5.92 6.58
N HIS A 69 1.84 4.92 7.35
CA HIS A 69 1.77 3.52 6.94
C HIS A 69 0.35 3.06 6.67
N ARG A 70 -0.61 3.47 7.52
CA ARG A 70 -2.03 3.18 7.30
C ARG A 70 -2.57 3.84 6.03
N GLY A 71 -2.15 5.07 5.74
CA GLY A 71 -2.52 5.77 4.52
C GLY A 71 -1.97 5.07 3.27
N PHE A 72 -0.76 4.50 3.33
CA PHE A 72 -0.21 3.71 2.22
C PHE A 72 -0.97 2.41 1.99
N LEU A 73 -1.38 1.73 3.05
CA LEU A 73 -2.23 0.54 2.93
C LEU A 73 -3.59 0.91 2.31
N GLN A 74 -4.26 1.93 2.86
CA GLN A 74 -5.55 2.41 2.35
C GLN A 74 -5.44 2.76 0.87
N LEU A 75 -4.35 3.43 0.47
CA LEU A 75 -4.12 3.77 -0.93
C LEU A 75 -4.06 2.53 -1.84
N LEU A 76 -3.35 1.48 -1.42
CA LEU A 76 -3.29 0.25 -2.19
C LEU A 76 -4.67 -0.39 -2.34
N GLU A 77 -5.50 -0.33 -1.29
CA GLU A 77 -6.86 -0.89 -1.28
C GLU A 77 -7.85 -0.07 -2.12
N ASP A 78 -7.77 1.26 -2.05
CA ASP A 78 -8.58 2.18 -2.85
C ASP A 78 -8.22 2.06 -4.34
N SER A 79 -6.94 1.89 -4.64
CA SER A 79 -6.42 1.68 -6.00
C SER A 79 -6.66 0.26 -6.54
N LYS A 80 -7.32 -0.63 -5.77
CA LYS A 80 -7.57 -2.03 -6.14
C LYS A 80 -6.30 -2.84 -6.41
N LEU A 81 -5.18 -2.43 -5.81
CA LEU A 81 -3.91 -3.16 -5.84
C LEU A 81 -3.78 -4.13 -4.67
N ALA A 82 -4.45 -3.82 -3.55
CA ALA A 82 -4.57 -4.66 -2.37
C ALA A 82 -6.04 -4.96 -2.05
N TYR A 83 -6.31 -6.14 -1.48
CA TYR A 83 -7.63 -6.54 -1.00
C TYR A 83 -7.51 -7.08 0.42
N PRO A 84 -8.18 -6.49 1.42
CA PRO A 84 -8.13 -7.00 2.78
C PRO A 84 -8.73 -8.41 2.86
N LEU A 85 -8.05 -9.30 3.56
CA LEU A 85 -8.54 -10.64 3.85
C LEU A 85 -9.50 -10.55 5.03
N ARG A 86 -10.71 -11.05 4.82
CA ARG A 86 -11.78 -11.07 5.82
C ARG A 86 -12.33 -12.48 5.96
N THR A 87 -12.82 -12.82 7.15
CA THR A 87 -13.63 -14.04 7.36
C THR A 87 -15.04 -13.84 6.82
N GLU A 88 -15.81 -14.94 6.71
CA GLU A 88 -17.22 -14.89 6.32
C GLU A 88 -18.08 -14.05 7.27
N GLU A 89 -17.62 -13.86 8.51
CA GLU A 89 -18.25 -13.04 9.55
C GLU A 89 -17.72 -11.59 9.57
N ASP A 90 -17.05 -11.15 8.49
CA ASP A 90 -16.40 -9.83 8.35
C ASP A 90 -15.27 -9.57 9.36
N GLY A 91 -14.70 -10.63 9.94
CA GLY A 91 -13.53 -10.54 10.82
C GLY A 91 -12.27 -10.21 10.02
N ASP A 92 -11.60 -9.11 10.38
CA ASP A 92 -10.31 -8.74 9.79
C ASP A 92 -9.25 -9.80 10.13
N LEU A 93 -8.60 -10.34 9.10
CA LEU A 93 -7.53 -11.32 9.24
C LEU A 93 -6.14 -10.68 9.40
N GLY A 94 -6.05 -9.35 9.43
CA GLY A 94 -4.82 -8.60 9.63
C GLY A 94 -3.84 -8.76 8.46
N ALA A 95 -4.36 -8.94 7.25
CA ALA A 95 -3.57 -9.10 6.04
C ALA A 95 -4.34 -8.65 4.80
N SER A 96 -3.62 -8.24 3.76
CA SER A 96 -4.20 -7.91 2.45
C SER A 96 -3.50 -8.71 1.34
N LEU A 97 -4.26 -9.14 0.33
CA LEU A 97 -3.72 -9.74 -0.89
C LEU A 97 -3.27 -8.65 -1.86
N ILE A 98 -2.01 -8.72 -2.28
CA ILE A 98 -1.41 -7.84 -3.29
C ILE A 98 -1.52 -8.52 -4.65
N LEU A 99 -2.52 -8.14 -5.43
CA LEU A 99 -2.84 -8.83 -6.69
C LEU A 99 -1.66 -8.91 -7.67
N PRO A 100 -0.89 -7.84 -7.92
CA PRO A 100 0.24 -7.90 -8.85
C PRO A 100 1.38 -8.84 -8.40
N MET A 101 1.39 -9.24 -7.13
CA MET A 101 2.43 -10.06 -6.52
C MET A 101 1.99 -11.53 -6.31
N LEU A 102 0.76 -11.87 -6.67
CA LEU A 102 0.29 -13.26 -6.67
C LEU A 102 1.07 -14.07 -7.69
N ARG A 103 1.47 -15.29 -7.32
CA ARG A 103 2.13 -16.19 -8.28
C ARG A 103 1.14 -16.59 -9.35
N GLN A 104 1.52 -16.42 -10.61
CA GLN A 104 0.78 -17.03 -11.71
C GLN A 104 1.02 -18.54 -11.66
N SER A 105 -0.04 -19.33 -11.50
CA SER A 105 0.03 -20.77 -11.77
C SER A 105 0.33 -20.94 -13.25
N THR A 106 1.59 -21.24 -13.56
CA THR A 106 1.98 -21.73 -14.88
C THR A 106 1.60 -23.21 -14.90
N THR A 107 0.43 -23.51 -15.45
CA THR A 107 0.04 -24.86 -15.90
C THR A 107 0.77 -25.24 -17.16
#